data_AF-A0A6I2X8T1-F1
#
_entry.id   AF-A0A6I2X8T1-F1
#
_cell.length_a   1.000
_cell.length_b   1.000
_cell.length_c   1.000
_cell.angle_alpha   90.00
_cell.angle_beta   90.00
_cell.angle_gamma   90.00
#
_symmetry.space_group_name_H-M   'P 1'
#
loop_
_entity.id
_entity.type
_entity.pdbx_description
1 polymer ?
#
loop_
_entity_poly.entity_id
_entity_poly.type
_entity_poly.pdbx_seq_one_letter_code
_entity_poly.pdbx_strand_id
1 'polypeptide(L)'
;MDLDMRDSEVVADPYPTYSRLRASRELVWSENLSMWLAPTHATANAVLRAKTMGRIYTPAQPQDEWEIFNWLHSDSILDSEPPKHTRLRALVQKAFTPGRINALQPNVAQLCEQLLAHAQDKLRDQGYFDLLADYAEPLPVLVIADLLGVSRDKAPDLRRWSQDIVKMYEFNRTVEQEKIALESSAAFSAYIAELAAQRKR
;
A
#
# COMPACT_ATOMS: atom_id res chain seq x y z
N MET A 1 14.50 -9.76 -22.34
CA MET A 1 14.38 -10.74 -21.23
C MET A 1 13.08 -10.41 -20.56
N ASP A 2 12.11 -11.31 -20.64
CA ASP A 2 10.74 -10.94 -20.29
C ASP A 2 10.42 -11.30 -18.84
N LEU A 3 10.11 -10.29 -18.03
CA LEU A 3 9.67 -10.45 -16.66
C LEU A 3 8.17 -10.73 -16.69
N ASP A 4 7.74 -11.92 -16.27
CA ASP A 4 6.32 -12.21 -16.10
C ASP A 4 5.94 -12.11 -14.62
N MET A 5 5.19 -11.07 -14.26
CA MET A 5 4.67 -10.89 -12.90
C MET A 5 3.40 -11.72 -12.64
N ARG A 6 2.96 -12.51 -13.63
CA ARG A 6 1.85 -13.46 -13.50
C ARG A 6 2.30 -14.86 -13.11
N ASP A 7 3.58 -15.16 -13.28
CA ASP A 7 4.18 -16.43 -12.91
C ASP A 7 4.37 -16.49 -11.38
N SER A 8 3.72 -17.47 -10.74
CA SER A 8 3.79 -17.65 -9.29
C SER A 8 5.19 -18.01 -8.79
N GLU A 9 6.02 -18.67 -9.60
CA GLU A 9 7.40 -18.98 -9.21
C GLU A 9 8.24 -17.71 -9.19
N VAL A 10 8.04 -16.82 -10.18
CA VAL A 10 8.70 -15.51 -10.21
C VAL A 10 8.23 -14.62 -9.07
N VAL A 11 6.95 -14.65 -8.71
CA VAL A 11 6.43 -13.89 -7.57
C VAL A 11 6.99 -14.42 -6.24
N ALA A 12 7.11 -15.74 -6.10
CA ALA A 12 7.65 -16.37 -4.89
C ALA A 12 9.15 -16.11 -4.70
N ASP A 13 9.94 -16.15 -5.78
CA ASP A 13 11.36 -15.80 -5.78
C ASP A 13 11.75 -14.99 -7.02
N PRO A 14 11.61 -13.65 -7.00
CA PRO A 14 11.93 -12.82 -8.14
C PRO A 14 13.43 -12.55 -8.28
N TYR A 15 14.24 -12.86 -7.27
CA TYR A 15 15.64 -12.43 -7.19
C TYR A 15 16.54 -13.02 -8.29
N PRO A 16 16.39 -14.30 -8.71
CA PRO A 16 17.12 -14.84 -9.86
C PRO A 16 16.82 -14.07 -11.15
N THR A 17 15.55 -13.76 -11.41
CA THR A 17 15.14 -12.98 -12.59
C THR A 17 15.67 -11.55 -12.52
N TYR A 18 15.56 -10.88 -11.37
CA TYR A 18 16.14 -9.56 -11.17
C TYR A 18 17.66 -9.55 -11.31
N SER A 19 18.35 -10.61 -10.89
CA SER A 19 19.80 -10.75 -11.06
C SER A 19 20.20 -10.75 -12.53
N ARG A 20 19.48 -11.52 -13.36
CA ARG A 20 19.68 -11.53 -14.81
C ARG A 20 19.35 -10.17 -15.45
N LEU A 21 18.26 -9.52 -15.04
CA LEU A 21 17.90 -8.19 -15.54
C LEU A 21 18.96 -7.13 -15.19
N ARG A 22 19.51 -7.16 -13.97
CA ARG A 22 20.58 -6.24 -13.53
C ARG A 22 21.85 -6.34 -14.35
N ALA A 23 22.14 -7.50 -14.96
CA ALA A 23 23.31 -7.69 -15.80
C ALA A 23 23.31 -6.79 -17.05
N SER A 24 22.13 -6.35 -17.51
CA SER A 24 21.99 -5.42 -18.64
C SER A 24 22.61 -4.04 -18.39
N ARG A 25 22.62 -3.57 -17.13
CA ARG A 25 23.06 -2.23 -16.69
C ARG A 25 22.33 -1.04 -17.34
N GLU A 26 21.31 -1.30 -18.15
CA GLU A 26 20.55 -0.31 -18.91
C GLU A 26 19.04 -0.50 -18.66
N LEU A 27 18.22 0.37 -19.27
CA LEU A 27 16.78 0.15 -19.29
C LEU A 27 16.46 -1.05 -20.18
N VAL A 28 15.52 -1.89 -19.75
CA VAL A 28 15.14 -3.11 -20.48
C VAL A 28 13.67 -3.03 -20.83
N TRP A 29 13.32 -3.14 -22.11
CA TRP A 29 11.94 -3.29 -22.52
C TRP A 29 11.42 -4.68 -22.11
N SER A 30 10.26 -4.72 -21.43
CA SER A 30 9.51 -5.95 -21.18
C SER A 30 8.25 -5.95 -22.03
N GLU A 31 8.08 -7.01 -22.83
CA GLU A 31 6.90 -7.19 -23.67
C GLU A 31 5.69 -7.57 -22.81
N ASN A 32 5.86 -8.50 -21.86
CA ASN A 32 4.80 -8.95 -20.93
C ASN A 32 4.16 -7.81 -20.13
N LEU A 33 4.97 -6.82 -19.75
CA LEU A 33 4.52 -5.66 -18.98
C LEU A 33 4.27 -4.44 -19.87
N SER A 34 4.65 -4.50 -21.15
CA SER A 34 4.58 -3.40 -22.12
C SER A 34 5.17 -2.10 -21.56
N MET A 35 6.31 -2.21 -20.88
CA MET A 35 6.96 -1.08 -20.20
C MET A 35 8.48 -1.24 -20.12
N TRP A 36 9.16 -0.11 -19.95
CA TRP A 36 10.59 -0.07 -19.64
C TRP A 36 10.83 -0.41 -18.17
N LEU A 37 11.72 -1.37 -17.95
CA LEU A 37 12.22 -1.77 -16.63
C LEU A 37 13.54 -1.05 -16.33
N ALA A 38 13.68 -0.60 -15.09
CA ALA A 38 14.89 0.04 -14.58
C ALA A 38 15.56 -0.88 -13.53
N PRO A 39 16.29 -1.93 -13.95
CA PRO A 39 16.62 -3.05 -13.07
C PRO A 39 17.75 -2.76 -12.07
N THR A 40 18.59 -1.76 -12.34
CA THR A 40 19.70 -1.39 -11.45
C THR A 40 19.35 -0.18 -10.59
N HIS A 41 20.07 -0.03 -9.47
CA HIS A 41 19.98 1.17 -8.65
C HIS A 41 20.23 2.45 -9.47
N ALA A 42 21.22 2.45 -10.37
CA ALA A 42 21.55 3.60 -11.21
C ALA A 42 20.39 3.99 -12.13
N THR A 43 19.83 3.02 -12.87
CA THR A 43 18.70 3.24 -13.77
C THR A 43 17.43 3.64 -13.00
N ALA A 44 17.12 2.99 -11.88
CA ALA A 44 15.94 3.30 -11.08
C ALA A 44 16.03 4.71 -10.48
N ASN A 45 17.19 5.08 -9.93
CA ASN A 45 17.41 6.42 -9.37
C ASN A 45 17.38 7.51 -10.46
N ALA A 46 17.86 7.22 -11.67
CA ALA A 46 17.75 8.14 -12.81
C ALA A 46 16.28 8.40 -13.18
N VAL A 47 15.47 7.33 -13.29
CA VAL A 47 14.02 7.44 -13.57
C VAL A 47 13.30 8.21 -12.47
N LEU A 48 13.52 7.87 -11.19
CA LEU A 48 12.85 8.50 -10.04
C LEU A 48 13.20 9.99 -9.87
N ARG A 49 14.31 10.46 -10.44
CA ARG A 49 14.75 11.87 -10.39
C ARG A 49 14.41 12.65 -11.65
N ALA A 50 14.01 11.98 -12.73
CA ALA A 50 13.66 12.62 -13.98
C ALA A 50 12.34 13.39 -13.83
N LYS A 51 12.40 14.72 -13.89
CA LYS A 51 11.21 15.61 -13.78
C LYS A 51 10.26 15.53 -14.98
N THR A 52 10.69 14.87 -16.06
CA THR A 52 9.91 14.66 -17.28
C THR A 52 9.09 13.38 -17.23
N MET A 53 9.32 12.51 -16.25
CA MET A 53 8.53 11.30 -16.06
C MET A 53 7.28 11.64 -15.24
N GLY A 54 6.14 11.10 -15.66
CA GLY A 54 4.86 11.28 -14.98
C GLY A 54 4.28 9.97 -14.45
N ARG A 55 3.22 10.06 -13.64
CA ARG A 55 2.43 8.90 -13.20
C ARG A 55 1.66 8.26 -14.36
N ILE A 56 1.57 6.93 -14.33
CA ILE A 56 0.91 6.09 -15.35
C ILE A 56 -0.42 5.52 -14.84
N TYR A 57 -1.20 6.33 -14.12
CA TYR A 57 -2.51 5.94 -13.63
C TYR A 57 -3.58 6.07 -14.72
N THR A 58 -4.38 5.01 -14.89
CA THR A 58 -5.54 5.01 -15.79
C THR A 58 -6.78 4.66 -14.96
N PRO A 59 -7.82 5.51 -14.95
CA PRO A 59 -9.07 5.21 -14.26
C PRO A 59 -9.68 3.90 -14.75
N ALA A 60 -10.19 3.09 -13.82
CA ALA A 60 -10.91 1.86 -14.15
C ALA A 60 -12.22 2.18 -14.91
N GLN A 61 -12.66 1.26 -15.77
CA GLN A 61 -13.85 1.39 -16.62
C GLN A 61 -14.78 0.19 -16.44
N PRO A 62 -16.11 0.38 -16.56
CA PRO A 62 -16.79 1.64 -16.91
C PRO A 62 -16.90 2.63 -15.72
N GLN A 63 -16.89 3.93 -16.00
CA GLN A 63 -16.78 4.97 -14.96
C GLN A 63 -17.91 4.95 -13.90
N ASP A 64 -19.12 4.56 -14.28
CA ASP A 64 -20.29 4.47 -13.39
C ASP A 64 -20.16 3.32 -12.39
N GLU A 65 -19.54 2.21 -12.77
CA GLU A 65 -19.24 1.11 -11.84
C GLU A 65 -18.06 1.46 -10.91
N TRP A 66 -17.05 2.16 -11.44
CA TRP A 66 -15.80 2.44 -10.74
C TRP A 66 -15.73 3.83 -10.09
N GLU A 67 -16.86 4.54 -9.96
CA GLU A 67 -16.88 5.95 -9.57
C GLU A 67 -16.14 6.20 -8.24
N ILE A 68 -16.48 5.44 -7.19
CA ILE A 68 -15.91 5.64 -5.85
C ILE A 68 -14.42 5.26 -5.82
N PHE A 69 -14.06 4.13 -6.44
CA PHE A 69 -12.66 3.71 -6.54
C PHE A 69 -11.84 4.78 -7.28
N ASN A 70 -12.29 5.22 -8.45
CA ASN A 70 -11.63 6.26 -9.23
C ASN A 70 -11.57 7.60 -8.47
N TRP A 71 -12.60 7.94 -7.70
CA TRP A 71 -12.61 9.13 -6.85
C TRP A 71 -11.52 9.08 -5.77
N LEU A 72 -11.37 7.95 -5.06
CA LEU A 72 -10.31 7.74 -4.06
C LEU A 72 -8.90 7.94 -4.65
N HIS A 73 -8.71 7.59 -5.92
CA HIS A 73 -7.44 7.78 -6.63
C HIS A 73 -7.26 9.17 -7.20
N SER A 74 -8.35 9.80 -7.64
CA SER A 74 -8.31 11.09 -8.32
C SER A 74 -7.58 12.15 -7.50
N ASP A 75 -7.73 12.13 -6.17
CA ASP A 75 -7.07 13.03 -5.21
C ASP A 75 -5.92 12.37 -4.42
N SER A 76 -5.39 11.24 -4.90
CA SER A 76 -4.22 10.57 -4.33
C SER A 76 -2.92 11.35 -4.57
N ILE A 77 -2.04 11.38 -3.57
CA ILE A 77 -0.67 11.92 -3.72
C ILE A 77 0.15 11.03 -4.65
N LEU A 78 -0.12 9.72 -4.68
CA LEU A 78 0.66 8.76 -5.47
C LEU A 78 0.45 8.94 -6.97
N ASP A 79 -0.74 9.39 -7.38
CA ASP A 79 -1.17 9.52 -8.78
C ASP A 79 -1.24 10.98 -9.26
N SER A 80 -0.72 11.93 -8.46
CA SER A 80 -0.74 13.36 -8.78
C SER A 80 0.62 13.88 -9.25
N GLU A 81 0.58 14.89 -10.11
CA GLU A 81 1.74 15.72 -10.50
C GLU A 81 1.66 17.14 -9.90
N PRO A 82 2.77 17.90 -9.85
CA PRO A 82 2.72 19.32 -9.53
C PRO A 82 1.76 20.09 -10.47
N PRO A 83 1.00 21.09 -9.97
CA PRO A 83 1.04 21.64 -8.61
C PRO A 83 0.22 20.86 -7.57
N LYS A 84 -0.65 19.93 -8.00
CA LYS A 84 -1.55 19.16 -7.12
C LYS A 84 -0.77 18.32 -6.11
N HIS A 85 0.21 17.55 -6.58
CA HIS A 85 1.10 16.76 -5.73
C HIS A 85 1.78 17.60 -4.66
N THR A 86 2.37 18.74 -5.05
CA THR A 86 3.06 19.65 -4.13
C THR A 86 2.14 20.16 -3.03
N ARG A 87 0.91 20.56 -3.39
CA ARG A 87 -0.11 21.01 -2.44
C ARG A 87 -0.51 19.91 -1.46
N LEU A 88 -0.84 18.71 -1.96
CA LEU A 88 -1.28 17.60 -1.12
C LEU A 88 -0.14 17.09 -0.21
N ARG A 89 1.08 16.94 -0.75
CA ARG A 89 2.26 16.54 0.01
C ARG A 89 2.57 17.51 1.15
N ALA A 90 2.44 18.81 0.93
CA ALA A 90 2.67 19.83 1.96
C ALA A 90 1.69 19.73 3.14
N LEU A 91 0.47 19.23 2.91
CA LEU A 91 -0.51 18.99 3.98
C LEU A 91 -0.13 17.74 4.80
N VAL A 92 0.16 16.64 4.11
CA VAL A 92 0.47 15.34 4.76
C VAL A 92 1.81 15.37 5.49
N GLN A 93 2.85 16.00 4.94
CA GLN A 93 4.18 16.05 5.55
C GLN A 93 4.21 16.63 6.97
N LYS A 94 3.24 17.49 7.33
CA LYS A 94 3.11 18.02 8.70
C LYS A 94 2.92 16.93 9.74
N ALA A 95 2.35 15.77 9.34
CA ALA A 95 2.18 14.61 10.20
C ALA A 95 3.42 13.70 10.29
N PHE A 96 4.33 13.79 9.32
CA PHE A 96 5.48 12.90 9.17
C PHE A 96 6.83 13.62 9.41
N THR A 97 6.84 14.64 10.27
CA THR A 97 8.09 15.30 10.65
C THR A 97 8.96 14.38 11.52
N PRO A 98 10.30 14.48 11.51
CA PRO A 98 11.16 13.63 12.34
C PRO A 98 10.77 13.64 13.81
N GLY A 99 10.40 14.79 14.37
CA GLY A 99 9.92 14.90 15.75
C GLY A 99 8.63 14.12 16.02
N ARG A 100 7.65 14.17 15.10
CA ARG A 100 6.42 13.39 15.22
C ARG A 100 6.68 11.89 15.11
N ILE A 101 7.53 11.48 14.16
CA ILE A 101 7.88 10.06 14.00
C ILE A 101 8.63 9.54 15.23
N ASN A 102 9.60 10.29 15.75
CA ASN A 102 10.32 9.89 16.97
C ASN A 102 9.39 9.80 18.19
N ALA A 103 8.38 10.67 18.27
CA ALA A 103 7.39 10.61 19.34
C ALA A 103 6.49 9.35 19.28
N LEU A 104 6.44 8.63 18.15
CA LEU A 104 5.71 7.36 18.04
C LEU A 104 6.47 6.19 18.68
N GLN A 105 7.78 6.31 18.89
CA GLN A 105 8.62 5.19 19.35
C GLN A 105 8.06 4.51 20.61
N PRO A 106 7.66 5.22 21.69
CA PRO A 106 7.11 4.56 22.88
C PRO A 106 5.81 3.80 22.59
N ASN A 107 4.91 4.38 21.80
CA ASN A 107 3.64 3.75 21.45
C ASN A 107 3.86 2.51 20.57
N VAL A 108 4.77 2.57 19.60
CA VAL A 108 5.14 1.42 18.75
C VAL A 108 5.76 0.32 19.60
N ALA A 109 6.66 0.65 20.53
CA ALA A 109 7.25 -0.33 21.45
C ALA A 109 6.18 -1.01 22.31
N GLN A 110 5.23 -0.23 22.85
CA GLN A 110 4.10 -0.77 23.61
C GLN A 110 3.22 -1.70 22.76
N LEU A 111 2.95 -1.34 21.50
CA LEU A 111 2.20 -2.20 20.58
C LEU A 111 2.93 -3.52 20.31
N CYS A 112 4.25 -3.48 20.11
CA CYS A 112 5.06 -4.69 19.97
C CYS A 112 4.96 -5.58 21.22
N GLU A 113 5.08 -5.00 22.42
CA GLU A 113 4.96 -5.75 23.69
C GLU A 113 3.57 -6.39 23.85
N GLN A 114 2.50 -5.65 23.51
CA GLN A 114 1.12 -6.16 23.55
C GLN A 114 0.90 -7.33 22.59
N LEU A 115 1.41 -7.22 21.36
CA LEU A 115 1.29 -8.28 20.37
C LEU A 115 2.12 -9.51 20.74
N LEU A 116 3.32 -9.32 21.32
CA LEU A 116 4.12 -10.43 21.85
C LEU A 116 3.44 -11.13 23.02
N ALA A 117 2.84 -10.39 23.95
CA ALA A 117 2.07 -10.98 25.05
C ALA A 117 0.90 -11.83 24.51
N HIS A 118 0.17 -11.33 23.52
CA HIS A 118 -0.91 -12.08 22.88
C HIS A 118 -0.41 -13.35 22.17
N ALA A 119 0.72 -13.27 21.47
CA ALA A 119 1.35 -14.42 20.84
C ALA A 119 1.81 -15.47 21.88
N GLN A 120 2.32 -15.03 23.04
CA GLN A 120 2.65 -15.93 24.15
C GLN A 120 1.42 -16.62 24.73
N ASP A 121 0.29 -15.94 24.82
CA ASP A 121 -0.97 -16.53 25.28
C ASP A 121 -1.41 -17.65 24.33
N LYS A 122 -1.40 -17.37 23.00
CA LYS A 122 -1.69 -18.39 21.98
C LYS A 122 -0.75 -19.58 22.04
N LEU A 123 0.55 -19.33 22.22
CA LEU A 123 1.54 -20.39 22.33
C LEU A 123 1.27 -21.29 23.55
N ARG A 124 0.81 -20.73 24.68
CA ARG A 124 0.44 -21.53 25.88
C ARG A 124 -0.84 -22.35 25.65
N ASP A 125 -1.83 -21.77 24.99
CA ASP A 125 -3.14 -22.41 24.81
C ASP A 125 -3.15 -23.44 23.67
N GLN A 126 -2.39 -23.19 22.59
CA GLN A 126 -2.46 -23.94 21.33
C GLN A 126 -1.13 -24.63 20.97
N GLY A 127 -0.03 -24.27 21.61
CA GLY A 127 1.30 -24.79 21.29
C GLY A 127 1.97 -24.12 20.08
N TYR A 128 1.30 -23.16 19.44
CA TYR A 128 1.85 -22.36 18.34
C TYR A 128 1.19 -20.97 18.27
N PHE A 129 1.78 -20.08 17.47
CA PHE A 129 1.17 -18.83 17.00
C PHE A 129 1.63 -18.55 15.56
N ASP A 130 0.91 -17.70 14.83
CA ASP A 130 1.28 -17.30 13.47
C ASP A 130 2.00 -15.94 13.51
N LEU A 131 3.28 -15.91 13.16
CA LEU A 131 4.08 -14.68 13.17
C LEU A 131 3.50 -13.58 12.27
N LEU A 132 2.87 -13.93 11.16
CA LEU A 132 2.26 -12.95 10.26
C LEU A 132 0.94 -12.45 10.85
N ALA A 133 -0.02 -13.37 11.04
CA ALA A 133 -1.38 -13.00 11.45
C ALA A 133 -1.45 -12.41 12.87
N ASP A 134 -0.57 -12.85 13.78
CA ASP A 134 -0.64 -12.49 15.20
C ASP A 134 0.31 -11.35 15.58
N TYR A 135 1.28 -11.00 14.72
CA TYR A 135 2.29 -9.99 15.05
C TYR A 135 2.63 -9.05 13.89
N ALA A 136 3.10 -9.57 12.76
CA ALA A 136 3.67 -8.73 11.70
C ALA A 136 2.62 -7.91 10.95
N GLU A 137 1.42 -8.47 10.72
CA GLU A 137 0.34 -7.74 10.04
C GLU A 137 -0.40 -6.76 10.96
N PRO A 138 -0.76 -7.10 12.22
CA PRO A 138 -1.48 -6.17 13.09
C PRO A 138 -0.66 -4.92 13.43
N LEU A 139 0.66 -5.05 13.63
CA LEU A 139 1.53 -3.96 14.07
C LEU A 139 1.44 -2.70 13.17
N PRO A 140 1.74 -2.75 11.86
CA PRO A 140 1.68 -1.56 11.01
C PRO A 140 0.25 -1.02 10.87
N VAL A 141 -0.77 -1.88 10.90
CA VAL A 141 -2.18 -1.45 10.83
C VAL A 141 -2.56 -0.65 12.07
N LEU A 142 -2.19 -1.10 13.26
CA LEU A 142 -2.46 -0.39 14.51
C LEU A 142 -1.70 0.94 14.57
N VAL A 143 -0.45 0.98 14.12
CA VAL A 143 0.34 2.21 14.04
C VAL A 143 -0.30 3.22 13.09
N ILE A 144 -0.75 2.79 11.91
CA ILE A 144 -1.45 3.66 10.96
C ILE A 144 -2.81 4.09 11.51
N ALA A 145 -3.55 3.21 12.17
CA ALA A 145 -4.81 3.56 12.81
C ALA A 145 -4.62 4.66 13.86
N ASP A 146 -3.61 4.54 14.73
CA ASP A 146 -3.28 5.57 15.72
C ASP A 146 -2.87 6.89 15.04
N LEU A 147 -2.08 6.84 13.96
CA LEU A 147 -1.69 8.04 13.18
C LEU A 147 -2.88 8.73 12.51
N LEU A 148 -3.79 7.94 11.95
CA LEU A 148 -5.00 8.41 11.33
C LEU A 148 -6.08 8.76 12.36
N GLY A 149 -5.85 8.49 13.65
CA GLY A 149 -6.80 8.57 14.77
C GLY A 149 -8.09 7.78 14.54
N VAL A 150 -7.96 6.64 13.88
CA VAL A 150 -8.98 5.61 13.72
C VAL A 150 -9.05 4.82 15.02
N SER A 151 -10.26 4.51 15.49
CA SER A 151 -10.43 3.72 16.70
C SER A 151 -9.92 2.28 16.50
N ARG A 152 -9.35 1.67 17.53
CA ARG A 152 -8.69 0.35 17.42
C ARG A 152 -9.65 -0.77 17.00
N ASP A 153 -10.94 -0.66 17.33
CA ASP A 153 -11.99 -1.58 16.88
C ASP A 153 -12.23 -1.53 15.37
N LYS A 154 -11.83 -0.42 14.70
CA LYS A 154 -11.89 -0.23 13.25
C LYS A 154 -10.60 -0.59 12.52
N ALA A 155 -9.51 -0.90 13.22
CA ALA A 155 -8.27 -1.35 12.60
C ALA A 155 -8.44 -2.60 11.70
N PRO A 156 -9.23 -3.63 12.07
CA PRO A 156 -9.49 -4.77 11.20
C PRO A 156 -10.24 -4.41 9.92
N ASP A 157 -11.21 -3.48 10.00
CA ASP A 157 -11.94 -2.96 8.84
C ASP A 157 -10.99 -2.21 7.91
N LEU A 158 -10.15 -1.32 8.47
CA LEU A 158 -9.14 -0.56 7.72
C LEU A 158 -8.16 -1.49 6.98
N ARG A 159 -7.70 -2.55 7.64
CA ARG A 159 -6.83 -3.57 7.03
C ARG A 159 -7.54 -4.26 5.86
N ARG A 160 -8.76 -4.77 6.09
CA ARG A 160 -9.54 -5.48 5.07
C ARG A 160 -9.76 -4.62 3.84
N TRP A 161 -10.26 -3.39 4.02
CA TRP A 161 -10.48 -2.48 2.90
C TRP A 161 -9.19 -2.19 2.14
N SER A 162 -8.08 -1.95 2.84
CA SER A 162 -6.78 -1.72 2.19
C SER A 162 -6.30 -2.94 1.40
N GLN A 163 -6.47 -4.15 1.93
CA GLN A 163 -6.07 -5.39 1.27
C GLN A 163 -6.93 -5.66 0.04
N ASP A 164 -8.23 -5.41 0.11
CA ASP A 164 -9.16 -5.58 -1.00
C ASP A 164 -8.87 -4.58 -2.12
N ILE A 165 -8.67 -3.30 -1.78
CA ILE A 165 -8.38 -2.24 -2.74
C ILE A 165 -7.02 -2.47 -3.42
N VAL A 166 -5.99 -2.90 -2.68
CA VAL A 166 -4.64 -3.09 -3.26
C VAL A 166 -4.58 -4.24 -4.28
N LYS A 167 -5.53 -5.20 -4.22
CA LYS A 167 -5.66 -6.25 -5.26
C LYS A 167 -5.87 -5.69 -6.66
N MET A 168 -6.42 -4.48 -6.80
CA MET A 168 -6.59 -3.83 -8.10
C MET A 168 -5.29 -3.58 -8.85
N TYR A 169 -4.15 -3.51 -8.15
CA TYR A 169 -2.84 -3.30 -8.76
C TYR A 169 -2.07 -4.60 -9.05
N GLU A 170 -2.64 -5.77 -8.72
CA GLU A 170 -2.01 -7.06 -9.02
C GLU A 170 -2.25 -7.47 -10.48
N PHE A 171 -1.25 -8.12 -11.10
CA PHE A 171 -1.31 -8.55 -12.50
C PHE A 171 -2.28 -9.72 -12.76
N ASN A 172 -2.61 -10.47 -11.71
CA ASN A 172 -3.46 -11.67 -11.73
C ASN A 172 -4.80 -11.45 -11.00
N ARG A 173 -5.27 -10.21 -10.91
CA ARG A 173 -6.53 -9.94 -10.21
C ARG A 173 -7.71 -10.63 -10.90
N THR A 174 -8.67 -11.09 -10.11
CA THR A 174 -9.88 -11.76 -10.60
C THR A 174 -11.08 -10.81 -10.58
N VAL A 175 -12.12 -11.12 -11.37
CA VAL A 175 -13.40 -10.38 -11.36
C VAL A 175 -14.03 -10.36 -9.96
N GLU A 176 -13.80 -11.40 -9.16
CA GLU A 176 -14.27 -11.45 -7.77
C GLU A 176 -13.54 -10.43 -6.89
N GLN A 177 -12.21 -10.35 -7.03
CA GLN A 177 -11.40 -9.34 -6.32
C GLN A 177 -11.78 -7.92 -6.74
N GLU A 178 -12.12 -7.71 -8.02
CA GLU A 178 -12.62 -6.41 -8.51
C GLU A 178 -13.92 -6.00 -7.82
N LYS A 179 -14.89 -6.93 -7.67
CA LYS A 179 -16.15 -6.66 -6.95
C LYS A 179 -15.92 -6.37 -5.47
N ILE A 180 -15.08 -7.15 -4.81
CA ILE A 180 -14.73 -6.94 -3.39
C ILE A 180 -14.04 -5.57 -3.22
N ALA A 181 -13.17 -5.18 -4.16
CA ALA A 181 -12.52 -3.86 -4.13
C ALA A 181 -13.53 -2.71 -4.26
N LEU A 182 -14.59 -2.86 -5.06
CA LEU A 182 -15.67 -1.86 -5.18
C LEU A 182 -16.41 -1.70 -3.85
N GLU A 183 -16.83 -2.81 -3.23
CA GLU A 183 -17.52 -2.81 -1.93
C GLU A 183 -16.64 -2.19 -0.84
N SER A 184 -15.37 -2.58 -0.79
CA SER A 184 -14.39 -2.06 0.17
C SER A 184 -14.05 -0.58 -0.08
N SER A 185 -14.04 -0.12 -1.33
CA SER A 185 -13.88 1.30 -1.68
C SER A 185 -15.05 2.13 -1.18
N ALA A 186 -16.28 1.65 -1.35
CA ALA A 186 -17.49 2.31 -0.87
C ALA A 186 -17.49 2.42 0.67
N ALA A 187 -17.24 1.30 1.36
CA ALA A 187 -17.19 1.25 2.82
C ALA A 187 -16.08 2.15 3.41
N PHE A 188 -14.88 2.10 2.83
CA PHE A 188 -13.76 2.94 3.26
C PHE A 188 -14.05 4.43 3.05
N SER A 189 -14.57 4.80 1.86
CA SER A 189 -14.92 6.19 1.56
C SER A 189 -15.96 6.75 2.54
N ALA A 190 -17.01 5.97 2.83
CA ALA A 190 -18.04 6.36 3.80
C ALA A 190 -17.46 6.56 5.20
N TYR A 191 -16.59 5.65 5.66
CA TYR A 191 -15.95 5.76 6.97
C TYR A 191 -15.03 6.97 7.09
N ILE A 192 -14.21 7.24 6.08
CA ILE A 192 -13.32 8.40 6.08
C ILE A 192 -14.12 9.71 6.06
N ALA A 193 -15.25 9.76 5.33
CA ALA A 193 -16.14 10.91 5.35
C ALA A 193 -16.73 11.16 6.74
N GLU A 194 -17.16 10.11 7.44
CA GLU A 194 -17.63 10.19 8.82
C GLU A 194 -16.55 10.70 9.76
N LEU A 195 -15.35 10.10 9.72
CA LEU A 195 -14.22 10.49 10.56
C LEU A 195 -13.81 11.96 10.33
N ALA A 196 -13.82 12.40 9.07
CA ALA A 196 -13.56 13.79 8.72
C ALA A 196 -14.64 14.74 9.27
N ALA A 197 -15.92 14.34 9.24
CA ALA A 197 -17.01 15.13 9.79
C ALA A 197 -16.95 15.25 11.31
N GLN A 198 -16.58 14.17 12.01
CA GLN A 198 -16.40 14.17 13.47
C GLN A 198 -15.28 15.13 13.91
N ARG A 199 -14.20 15.24 13.13
CA ARG A 199 -13.05 16.13 13.43
C ARG A 199 -13.22 17.59 13.07
N LYS A 200 -14.25 17.93 12.28
CA LYS A 200 -14.61 19.32 11.99
C LYS A 200 -15.34 19.99 13.15
N ARG A 201 -15.91 19.19 14.06
CA ARG A 201 -16.59 19.64 15.28
C ARG A 201 -15.57 19.85 16.39
#